data_AF-A0AAU3RUJ6-F1
#
_entry.id   AF-A0AAU3RUJ6-F1
#
_cell.length_a   1.000
_cell.length_b   1.000
_cell.length_c   1.000
_cell.angle_alpha   90.00
_cell.angle_beta   90.00
_cell.angle_gamma   90.00
#
_symmetry.space_group_name_H-M   'P 1'
#
loop_
_entity.id
_entity.type
_entity.pdbx_description
1 polymer ?
#
loop_
_entity_poly.entity_id
_entity_poly.type
_entity_poly.pdbx_seq_one_letter_code
_entity_poly.pdbx_strand_id
1 'polypeptide(L)'
;MNVTLQPPARQPAEQEPVQAQDRPHHPHPEHRQQRPTHEHTHRHEQPPATALQDRVFQEEYGDGTQYRSLKDLYEDEEFMGTEGTHTILDIDRVVATQSGTGDYGTLRPLALRVVHHFGTDRPSVEHYDKLVTAAHEATSYEEHQRSLLGECQMRWTGYYIVLYTGDSPTHLGIFGSSGDQGKRAGPHP
;
A
#
# COMPACT_ATOMS: atom_id res chain seq x y z
N MET A 1 43.16 -34.28 0.13
CA MET A 1 43.08 -35.41 1.07
C MET A 1 41.60 -35.63 1.37
N ASN A 2 41.03 -36.72 0.87
CA ASN A 2 39.63 -37.12 1.11
C ASN A 2 39.53 -37.86 2.44
N VAL A 3 38.57 -37.50 3.29
CA VAL A 3 38.16 -38.31 4.44
C VAL A 3 36.65 -38.53 4.36
N THR A 4 36.31 -39.82 4.35
CA THR A 4 34.98 -40.42 4.19
C THR A 4 34.18 -40.39 5.50
N LEU A 5 32.86 -40.25 5.34
CA LEU A 5 31.78 -40.21 6.33
C LEU A 5 31.68 -41.48 7.22
N GLN A 6 31.18 -41.30 8.45
CA GLN A 6 30.67 -42.37 9.31
C GLN A 6 29.20 -42.06 9.73
N PRO A 7 28.26 -43.02 9.65
CA PRO A 7 26.82 -42.81 9.86
C PRO A 7 26.37 -42.92 11.34
N PRO A 8 25.12 -42.51 11.67
CA PRO A 8 24.67 -42.21 13.03
C PRO A 8 24.15 -43.44 13.81
N ALA A 9 24.23 -43.36 15.14
CA ALA A 9 23.66 -44.34 16.06
C ALA A 9 22.25 -43.95 16.55
N ARG A 10 21.44 -44.98 16.76
CA ARG A 10 19.97 -45.03 16.91
C ARG A 10 19.46 -44.51 18.27
N GLN A 11 18.24 -43.96 18.25
CA GLN A 11 17.32 -43.88 19.39
C GLN A 11 16.65 -45.24 19.67
N PRO A 12 16.33 -45.52 20.94
CA PRO A 12 14.97 -45.91 21.34
C PRO A 12 14.58 -45.27 22.70
N ALA A 13 13.36 -45.21 23.23
CA ALA A 13 12.02 -45.61 22.83
C ALA A 13 11.00 -44.84 23.74
N GLU A 14 9.77 -44.76 23.24
CA GLU A 14 8.45 -44.79 23.90
C GLU A 14 8.38 -44.77 25.44
N GLN A 15 7.57 -43.86 25.99
CA GLN A 15 6.56 -44.14 27.04
C GLN A 15 5.40 -43.11 26.98
N GLU A 16 4.26 -43.53 26.44
CA GLU A 16 2.89 -43.14 26.88
C GLU A 16 2.33 -44.30 27.74
N PRO A 17 1.12 -44.26 28.37
CA PRO A 17 0.25 -43.17 28.82
C PRO A 17 -0.16 -43.35 30.31
N VAL A 18 -0.79 -42.34 30.94
CA VAL A 18 -1.64 -42.59 32.13
C VAL A 18 -2.95 -41.83 31.98
N GLN A 19 -4.00 -42.61 31.73
CA GLN A 19 -5.38 -42.21 31.94
C GLN A 19 -5.69 -42.12 33.44
N ALA A 20 -6.43 -41.09 33.84
CA ALA A 20 -7.26 -41.14 35.03
C ALA A 20 -8.66 -40.64 34.66
N GLN A 21 -9.59 -41.58 34.61
CA GLN A 21 -11.03 -41.38 34.66
C GLN A 21 -11.39 -41.01 36.11
N ASP A 22 -12.26 -40.03 36.36
CA ASP A 22 -13.49 -40.26 37.13
C ASP A 22 -14.41 -39.02 37.19
N ARG A 23 -15.64 -39.27 36.74
CA ARG A 23 -16.95 -38.79 37.20
C ARG A 23 -17.55 -37.42 36.88
N PRO A 24 -18.90 -37.42 36.71
CA PRO A 24 -19.68 -36.31 36.24
C PRO A 24 -20.27 -35.50 37.40
N HIS A 25 -20.35 -34.19 37.23
CA HIS A 25 -21.33 -33.38 37.93
C HIS A 25 -22.00 -32.46 36.92
N HIS A 26 -23.25 -32.78 36.61
CA HIS A 26 -24.20 -31.80 36.09
C HIS A 26 -24.60 -30.84 37.20
N PRO A 27 -24.41 -29.54 37.01
CA PRO A 27 -25.34 -28.54 37.53
C PRO A 27 -26.19 -27.97 36.39
N HIS A 28 -27.49 -27.95 36.67
CA HIS A 28 -28.58 -27.08 36.21
C HIS A 28 -28.36 -26.07 35.05
N PRO A 29 -29.37 -25.91 34.16
CA PRO A 29 -29.38 -24.84 33.18
C PRO A 29 -29.64 -23.49 33.86
N GLU A 30 -28.58 -22.71 34.08
CA GLU A 30 -28.73 -21.29 34.36
C GLU A 30 -29.11 -20.56 33.08
N HIS A 31 -30.15 -19.73 33.20
CA HIS A 31 -30.64 -18.81 32.18
C HIS A 31 -29.50 -17.96 31.62
N ARG A 32 -28.93 -18.39 30.50
CA ARG A 32 -28.06 -17.58 29.66
C ARG A 32 -28.93 -16.53 28.98
N GLN A 33 -29.11 -15.40 29.66
CA GLN A 33 -29.53 -14.17 29.01
C GLN A 33 -28.55 -13.94 27.86
N GLN A 34 -29.03 -14.13 26.64
CA GLN A 34 -28.33 -13.78 25.42
C GLN A 34 -28.13 -12.26 25.49
N ARG A 35 -26.96 -11.83 25.97
CA ARG A 35 -26.51 -10.47 25.70
C ARG A 35 -26.29 -10.41 24.19
N PRO A 36 -26.95 -9.50 23.45
CA PRO A 36 -26.61 -9.28 22.07
C PRO A 36 -25.16 -8.79 22.07
N THR A 37 -24.24 -9.65 21.63
CA THR A 37 -22.94 -9.21 21.14
C THR A 37 -23.22 -8.41 19.88
N HIS A 38 -23.48 -7.13 20.05
CA HIS A 38 -23.26 -6.15 19.01
C HIS A 38 -21.75 -6.13 18.77
N GLU A 39 -21.26 -7.12 18.03
CA GLU A 39 -20.07 -7.00 17.22
C GLU A 39 -20.38 -5.87 16.24
N HIS A 40 -20.15 -4.63 16.67
CA HIS A 40 -19.93 -3.52 15.76
C HIS A 40 -18.61 -3.83 15.07
N THR A 41 -18.67 -4.68 14.05
CA THR A 41 -17.71 -4.65 12.97
C THR A 41 -17.85 -3.26 12.37
N HIS A 42 -17.13 -2.28 12.93
CA HIS A 42 -16.84 -1.03 12.25
C HIS A 42 -16.04 -1.41 11.01
N ARG A 43 -16.75 -1.81 9.95
CA ARG A 43 -16.26 -1.59 8.60
C ARG A 43 -16.06 -0.08 8.55
N HIS A 44 -14.80 0.35 8.68
CA HIS A 44 -14.39 1.64 8.21
C HIS A 44 -14.62 1.60 6.70
N GLU A 45 -15.85 1.91 6.29
CA GLU A 45 -16.16 2.21 4.90
C GLU A 45 -15.27 3.38 4.56
N GLN A 46 -14.22 3.12 3.78
CA GLN A 46 -13.36 4.18 3.30
C GLN A 46 -14.25 5.16 2.52
N PRO A 47 -14.14 6.47 2.78
CA PRO A 47 -14.93 7.44 2.05
C PRO A 47 -14.68 7.27 0.55
N PRO A 48 -15.70 7.48 -0.30
CA PRO A 48 -15.49 7.52 -1.74
C PRO A 48 -14.39 8.53 -2.06
N ALA A 49 -13.63 8.30 -3.13
CA ALA A 49 -12.50 9.16 -3.52
C ALA A 49 -12.88 10.64 -3.56
N THR A 50 -14.10 10.95 -3.99
CA THR A 50 -14.68 12.30 -3.99
C THR A 50 -14.77 12.93 -2.61
N ALA A 51 -15.20 12.19 -1.59
CA ALA A 51 -15.29 12.71 -0.22
C ALA A 51 -13.90 12.92 0.42
N LEU A 52 -12.89 12.14 0.00
CA LEU A 52 -11.51 12.38 0.40
C LEU A 52 -10.94 13.64 -0.28
N GLN A 53 -11.20 13.83 -1.57
CA GLN A 53 -10.83 15.03 -2.32
C GLN A 53 -11.50 16.28 -1.74
N ASP A 54 -12.80 16.23 -1.47
CA ASP A 54 -13.53 17.33 -0.83
C ASP A 54 -12.88 17.73 0.50
N ARG A 55 -12.52 16.75 1.33
CA ARG A 55 -11.88 17.02 2.62
C ARG A 55 -10.52 17.68 2.44
N VAL A 56 -9.65 17.13 1.59
CA VAL A 56 -8.30 17.68 1.36
C VAL A 56 -8.39 19.07 0.74
N PHE A 57 -9.35 19.32 -0.16
CA PHE A 57 -9.59 20.66 -0.69
C PHE A 57 -9.98 21.64 0.41
N GLN A 58 -10.86 21.25 1.33
CA GLN A 58 -11.21 22.12 2.46
C GLN A 58 -10.03 22.37 3.41
N GLU A 59 -9.16 21.38 3.60
CA GLU A 59 -7.95 21.52 4.43
C GLU A 59 -6.93 22.49 3.82
N GLU A 60 -6.71 22.41 2.50
CA GLU A 60 -5.65 23.18 1.80
C GLU A 60 -6.15 24.51 1.22
N TYR A 61 -7.41 24.58 0.76
CA TYR A 61 -7.98 25.71 0.01
C TYR A 61 -9.34 26.18 0.54
N GLY A 62 -9.81 25.64 1.67
CA GLY A 62 -11.14 25.94 2.23
C GLY A 62 -11.32 27.36 2.75
N ASP A 63 -10.26 28.17 2.80
CA ASP A 63 -10.35 29.58 3.14
C ASP A 63 -10.98 30.45 2.04
N GLY A 64 -11.13 29.89 0.83
CA GLY A 64 -11.76 30.53 -0.32
C GLY A 64 -10.96 31.70 -0.91
N THR A 65 -9.69 31.88 -0.53
CA THR A 65 -8.85 33.00 -0.97
C THR A 65 -8.28 32.79 -2.38
N GLN A 66 -7.93 31.54 -2.70
CA GLN A 66 -7.35 31.18 -4.00
C GLN A 66 -8.38 30.51 -4.92
N TYR A 67 -9.15 29.55 -4.41
CA TYR A 67 -10.18 28.83 -5.15
C TYR A 67 -11.46 28.73 -4.32
N ARG A 68 -12.64 28.92 -4.94
CA ARG A 68 -13.92 28.83 -4.21
C ARG A 68 -14.49 27.42 -4.21
N SER A 69 -13.98 26.56 -5.08
CA SER A 69 -14.41 25.18 -5.22
C SER A 69 -13.32 24.31 -5.85
N LEU A 70 -13.44 22.99 -5.72
CA LEU A 70 -12.61 22.01 -6.46
C LEU A 70 -12.67 22.26 -7.97
N LYS A 71 -13.84 22.65 -8.48
CA LYS A 71 -14.01 22.96 -9.90
C LYS A 71 -13.16 24.17 -10.30
N ASP A 72 -13.14 25.22 -9.49
CA ASP A 72 -12.32 26.42 -9.75
C ASP A 72 -10.82 26.07 -9.78
N LEU A 73 -10.38 25.19 -8.87
CA LEU A 73 -9.01 24.66 -8.86
C LEU A 73 -8.70 23.88 -10.16
N TYR A 74 -9.60 23.00 -10.59
CA TYR A 74 -9.39 22.19 -11.80
C TYR A 74 -9.52 22.98 -13.11
N GLU A 75 -10.21 24.13 -13.10
CA GLU A 75 -10.28 25.05 -14.24
C GLU A 75 -9.01 25.90 -14.40
N ASP A 76 -8.13 25.93 -13.40
CA ASP A 76 -6.80 26.57 -13.48
C ASP A 76 -5.81 25.67 -14.26
N GLU A 77 -5.94 25.69 -15.58
CA GLU A 77 -5.10 24.88 -16.49
C GLU A 77 -3.61 25.22 -16.39
N GLU A 78 -3.24 26.45 -16.00
CA GLU A 78 -1.84 26.83 -15.82
C GLU A 78 -1.27 26.15 -14.57
N PHE A 79 -1.94 26.29 -13.43
CA PHE A 79 -1.52 25.66 -12.18
C PHE A 79 -1.57 24.13 -12.27
N MET A 80 -2.72 23.57 -12.65
CA MET A 80 -2.90 22.11 -12.78
C MET A 80 -2.08 21.52 -13.92
N GLY A 81 -1.70 22.33 -14.92
CA GLY A 81 -0.87 21.95 -16.05
C GLY A 81 0.64 22.10 -15.82
N THR A 82 1.09 22.63 -14.69
CA THR A 82 2.53 22.85 -14.45
C THR A 82 3.00 22.41 -13.08
N GLU A 83 2.25 22.72 -12.03
CA GLU A 83 2.57 22.43 -10.64
C GLU A 83 1.72 21.25 -10.17
N GLY A 84 0.41 21.42 -10.21
CA GLY A 84 -0.54 20.59 -9.49
C GLY A 84 -0.51 20.89 -7.99
N THR A 85 -1.34 20.19 -7.24
CA THR A 85 -1.46 20.37 -5.79
C THR A 85 -0.42 19.58 -4.99
N HIS A 86 0.23 18.60 -5.60
CA HIS A 86 1.07 17.61 -4.91
C HIS A 86 0.31 16.80 -3.85
N THR A 87 -1.01 16.68 -3.99
CA THR A 87 -1.90 15.94 -3.09
C THR A 87 -2.77 14.92 -3.84
N ILE A 88 -3.69 14.25 -3.12
CA ILE A 88 -4.71 13.39 -3.74
C ILE A 88 -5.61 14.13 -4.73
N LEU A 89 -5.66 15.46 -4.68
CA LEU A 89 -6.42 16.28 -5.62
C LEU A 89 -5.90 16.18 -7.06
N ASP A 90 -4.63 15.81 -7.24
CA ASP A 90 -4.05 15.58 -8.56
C ASP A 90 -4.50 14.27 -9.20
N ILE A 91 -5.13 13.38 -8.42
CA ILE A 91 -5.66 12.10 -8.91
C ILE A 91 -7.15 12.26 -9.21
N ASP A 92 -7.49 12.38 -10.49
CA ASP A 92 -8.87 12.41 -11.00
C ASP A 92 -9.56 11.03 -10.86
N ARG A 93 -8.86 9.95 -11.24
CA ARG A 93 -9.48 8.63 -11.29
C ARG A 93 -8.54 7.46 -11.03
N VAL A 94 -9.12 6.38 -10.51
CA VAL A 94 -8.46 5.07 -10.44
C VAL A 94 -8.75 4.31 -11.72
N VAL A 95 -7.72 3.89 -12.45
CA VAL A 95 -7.88 3.10 -13.68
C VAL A 95 -7.44 1.66 -13.46
N ALA A 96 -8.13 0.72 -14.10
CA ALA A 96 -7.85 -0.71 -13.95
C ALA A 96 -6.62 -1.19 -14.74
N THR A 97 -6.17 -0.41 -15.73
CA THR A 97 -5.08 -0.81 -16.63
C THR A 97 -3.82 -0.01 -16.36
N GLN A 98 -2.67 -0.66 -16.55
CA GLN A 98 -1.36 0.00 -16.55
C GLN A 98 -1.11 0.79 -17.84
N SER A 99 -1.68 0.33 -18.96
CA SER A 99 -1.54 0.95 -20.27
C SER A 99 -2.64 1.99 -20.52
N GLY A 100 -2.21 3.15 -21.03
CA GLY A 100 -3.06 4.29 -21.38
C GLY A 100 -2.17 5.52 -21.58
N THR A 101 -1.88 5.87 -22.83
CA THR A 101 -1.10 7.05 -23.20
C THR A 101 -1.99 8.30 -23.12
N GLY A 102 -1.59 9.29 -22.32
CA GLY A 102 -2.30 10.59 -22.22
C GLY A 102 -3.21 10.77 -21.00
N ASP A 103 -3.33 9.74 -20.15
CA ASP A 103 -4.18 9.78 -18.96
C ASP A 103 -3.41 10.32 -17.75
N TYR A 104 -3.34 11.65 -17.65
CA TYR A 104 -2.89 12.37 -16.44
C TYR A 104 -3.90 12.20 -15.29
N GLY A 105 -3.44 12.42 -14.07
CA GLY A 105 -4.27 12.34 -12.87
C GLY A 105 -4.83 10.94 -12.61
N THR A 106 -4.06 9.90 -12.93
CA THR A 106 -4.54 8.52 -12.76
C THR A 106 -3.76 7.77 -11.70
N LEU A 107 -4.50 7.02 -10.88
CA LEU A 107 -3.94 6.04 -9.95
C LEU A 107 -4.12 4.63 -10.54
N ARG A 108 -3.02 3.93 -10.79
CA ARG A 108 -2.99 2.66 -11.56
C ARG A 108 -2.46 1.52 -10.70
N PRO A 109 -2.89 0.26 -10.91
CA PRO A 109 -2.31 -0.87 -10.20
C PRO A 109 -0.87 -1.14 -10.67
N LEU A 110 0.07 -1.46 -9.78
CA LEU A 110 1.41 -1.96 -10.15
C LEU A 110 1.43 -3.47 -10.47
N ALA A 111 0.26 -4.09 -10.72
CA ALA A 111 0.08 -5.55 -10.70
C ALA A 111 1.13 -6.39 -11.46
N LEU A 112 1.60 -5.96 -12.63
CA LEU A 112 2.57 -6.74 -13.43
C LEU A 112 4.03 -6.63 -12.96
N ARG A 113 4.35 -5.66 -12.10
CA ARG A 113 5.72 -5.37 -11.64
C ARG A 113 5.91 -5.60 -10.13
N VAL A 114 4.86 -6.00 -9.40
CA VAL A 114 4.96 -6.29 -7.95
C VAL A 114 6.02 -7.36 -7.69
N VAL A 115 5.95 -8.52 -8.35
CA VAL A 115 6.93 -9.61 -8.15
C VAL A 115 8.36 -9.16 -8.50
N HIS A 116 8.52 -8.27 -9.48
CA HIS A 116 9.83 -7.75 -9.87
C HIS A 116 10.51 -6.97 -8.74
N HIS A 117 9.76 -6.10 -8.05
CA HIS A 117 10.30 -5.26 -6.97
C HIS A 117 10.36 -5.99 -5.63
N PHE A 118 9.31 -6.74 -5.31
CA PHE A 118 9.12 -7.31 -3.98
C PHE A 118 9.60 -8.76 -3.87
N GLY A 119 9.87 -9.42 -5.01
CA GLY A 119 10.16 -10.87 -5.05
C GLY A 119 8.96 -11.76 -4.71
N THR A 120 7.79 -11.16 -4.48
CA THR A 120 6.54 -11.84 -4.10
C THR A 120 5.34 -11.09 -4.68
N ASP A 121 4.22 -11.79 -4.88
CA ASP A 121 2.93 -11.22 -5.25
C ASP A 121 2.11 -10.73 -4.04
N ARG A 122 2.57 -11.05 -2.82
CA ARG A 122 1.93 -10.67 -1.55
C ARG A 122 2.88 -9.85 -0.66
N PRO A 123 3.25 -8.63 -1.09
CA PRO A 123 4.15 -7.80 -0.31
C PRO A 123 3.50 -7.37 1.01
N SER A 124 4.29 -7.36 2.09
CA SER A 124 3.88 -6.81 3.37
C SER A 124 4.10 -5.29 3.42
N VAL A 125 3.55 -4.63 4.44
CA VAL A 125 3.84 -3.22 4.74
C VAL A 125 5.35 -3.00 4.95
N GLU A 126 6.01 -3.91 5.69
CA GLU A 126 7.45 -3.81 5.93
C GLU A 126 8.27 -3.90 4.63
N HIS A 127 7.89 -4.77 3.68
CA HIS A 127 8.56 -4.83 2.38
C HIS A 127 8.39 -3.52 1.61
N TYR A 128 7.20 -2.92 1.66
CA TYR A 128 6.91 -1.65 1.02
C TYR A 128 7.78 -0.53 1.59
N ASP A 129 7.76 -0.36 2.91
CA ASP A 129 8.53 0.68 3.59
C ASP A 129 10.02 0.56 3.28
N LYS A 130 10.56 -0.67 3.31
CA LYS A 130 11.97 -0.92 2.97
C LYS A 130 12.33 -0.45 1.56
N LEU A 131 11.50 -0.74 0.56
CA LEU A 131 11.76 -0.35 -0.83
C LEU A 131 11.59 1.15 -1.04
N VAL A 132 10.62 1.77 -0.37
CA VAL A 132 10.43 3.23 -0.40
C VAL A 132 11.63 3.93 0.23
N THR A 133 12.09 3.49 1.41
CA THR A 133 13.30 4.02 2.04
C THR A 133 14.51 3.87 1.13
N ALA A 134 14.74 2.68 0.56
CA ALA A 134 15.86 2.46 -0.36
C ALA A 134 15.79 3.34 -1.63
N ALA A 135 14.58 3.60 -2.14
CA ALA A 135 14.37 4.48 -3.29
C ALA A 135 14.68 5.95 -2.97
N HIS A 136 14.40 6.39 -1.74
CA HIS A 136 14.77 7.73 -1.24
C HIS A 136 16.26 7.88 -0.96
N GLU A 137 16.93 6.79 -0.55
CA GLU A 137 18.37 6.76 -0.30
C GLU A 137 19.22 6.59 -1.58
N ALA A 138 18.59 6.40 -2.74
CA ALA A 138 19.28 6.24 -4.02
C ALA A 138 20.21 7.43 -4.31
N THR A 139 21.48 7.14 -4.56
CA THR A 139 22.53 8.18 -4.71
C THR A 139 22.73 8.60 -6.15
N SER A 140 22.24 7.81 -7.10
CA SER A 140 22.33 8.06 -8.53
C SER A 140 20.96 7.99 -9.21
N TYR A 141 20.85 8.69 -10.34
CA TYR A 141 19.65 8.63 -11.19
C TYR A 141 19.35 7.20 -11.64
N GLU A 142 20.36 6.42 -12.00
CA GLU A 142 20.18 5.04 -12.44
C GLU A 142 19.65 4.12 -11.33
N GLU A 143 20.14 4.29 -10.09
CA GLU A 143 19.61 3.56 -8.93
C GLU A 143 18.15 3.94 -8.69
N HIS A 144 17.84 5.23 -8.74
CA HIS A 144 16.46 5.70 -8.58
C HIS A 144 15.54 5.15 -9.68
N GLN A 145 15.96 5.14 -10.94
CA GLN A 145 15.20 4.58 -12.07
C GLN A 145 14.92 3.08 -11.93
N ARG A 146 15.80 2.32 -11.27
CA ARG A 146 15.60 0.88 -10.99
C ARG A 146 14.78 0.63 -9.72
N SER A 147 14.56 1.66 -8.90
CA SER A 147 13.82 1.55 -7.63
C SER A 147 12.31 1.49 -7.85
N LEU A 148 11.56 1.19 -6.78
CA LEU A 148 10.09 1.18 -6.80
C LEU A 148 9.52 2.52 -7.26
N LEU A 149 10.05 3.64 -6.74
CA LEU A 149 9.57 4.97 -7.07
C LEU A 149 9.93 5.38 -8.52
N GLY A 150 10.99 4.80 -9.07
CA GLY A 150 11.44 5.03 -10.46
C GLY A 150 10.50 4.48 -11.53
N GLU A 151 9.58 3.57 -11.18
CA GLU A 151 8.54 3.06 -12.10
C GLU A 151 7.58 4.17 -12.55
N CYS A 152 7.35 5.17 -11.70
CA CYS A 152 6.41 6.24 -11.99
C CYS A 152 7.07 7.38 -12.77
N GLN A 153 7.24 7.16 -14.08
CA GLN A 153 7.86 8.16 -14.97
C GLN A 153 6.85 9.17 -15.55
N MET A 154 5.56 8.88 -15.47
CA MET A 154 4.51 9.79 -15.95
C MET A 154 4.15 10.82 -14.90
N ARG A 155 4.13 12.10 -15.30
CA ARG A 155 3.68 13.21 -14.46
C ARG A 155 2.23 13.01 -14.03
N TRP A 156 1.94 13.39 -12.79
CA TRP A 156 0.62 13.27 -12.13
C TRP A 156 -0.01 11.90 -12.31
N THR A 157 0.82 10.87 -12.31
CA THR A 157 0.38 9.49 -12.27
C THR A 157 0.85 8.92 -10.93
N GLY A 158 0.03 8.07 -10.35
CA GLY A 158 0.38 7.25 -9.19
C GLY A 158 0.21 5.78 -9.52
N TYR A 159 0.96 4.96 -8.80
CA TYR A 159 0.72 3.54 -8.70
C TYR A 159 0.22 3.18 -7.30
N TYR A 160 -0.64 2.16 -7.24
CA TYR A 160 -1.01 1.51 -6.01
C TYR A 160 -0.64 0.03 -6.01
N ILE A 161 -0.41 -0.51 -4.82
CA ILE A 161 -0.11 -1.91 -4.56
C ILE A 161 -0.95 -2.38 -3.37
N VAL A 162 -1.58 -3.54 -3.49
CA VAL A 162 -2.25 -4.19 -2.37
C VAL A 162 -1.19 -4.85 -1.49
N LEU A 163 -1.18 -4.50 -0.20
CA LEU A 163 -0.26 -5.01 0.80
C LEU A 163 -0.98 -5.96 1.74
N TYR A 164 -0.25 -6.96 2.22
CA TYR A 164 -0.79 -8.10 2.94
C TYR A 164 -0.28 -8.19 4.37
N THR A 165 -1.13 -8.73 5.25
CA THR A 165 -0.75 -9.25 6.56
C THR A 165 -1.10 -10.74 6.58
N GLY A 166 -0.09 -11.60 6.49
CA GLY A 166 -0.33 -13.02 6.17
C GLY A 166 -0.97 -13.17 4.80
N ASP A 167 -2.10 -13.87 4.72
CA ASP A 167 -2.82 -14.13 3.46
C ASP A 167 -3.94 -13.12 3.17
N SER A 168 -4.14 -12.12 4.03
CA SER A 168 -5.22 -11.14 3.88
C SER A 168 -4.71 -9.81 3.33
N PRO A 169 -5.37 -9.22 2.32
CA PRO A 169 -5.08 -7.86 1.89
C PRO A 169 -5.56 -6.90 2.96
N THR A 170 -4.65 -6.07 3.49
CA THR A 170 -4.94 -5.21 4.64
C THR A 170 -4.65 -3.74 4.39
N HIS A 171 -3.72 -3.42 3.49
CA HIS A 171 -3.32 -2.04 3.23
C HIS A 171 -3.14 -1.77 1.73
N LEU A 172 -3.05 -0.49 1.40
CA LEU A 172 -2.75 0.00 0.06
C LEU A 172 -1.48 0.85 0.15
N GLY A 173 -0.42 0.43 -0.53
CA GLY A 173 0.76 1.27 -0.74
C GLY A 173 0.54 2.13 -1.97
N ILE A 174 0.68 3.45 -1.84
CA ILE A 174 0.53 4.41 -2.95
C ILE A 174 1.83 5.20 -3.10
N PHE A 175 2.30 5.33 -4.33
CA PHE A 175 3.41 6.19 -4.70
C PHE A 175 3.18 6.78 -6.09
N GLY A 176 3.80 7.90 -6.41
CA GLY A 176 3.58 8.56 -7.69
C GLY A 176 4.56 9.67 -7.95
N SER A 177 4.44 10.28 -9.13
CA SER A 177 5.26 11.42 -9.54
C SER A 177 4.40 12.67 -9.65
N SER A 178 4.47 13.52 -8.63
CA SER A 178 3.76 14.80 -8.58
C SER A 178 4.54 15.86 -9.38
N GLY A 179 4.61 15.72 -10.70
CA GLY A 179 4.93 16.80 -11.66
C GLY A 179 6.32 17.45 -11.63
N ASP A 180 7.06 17.44 -10.52
CA ASP A 180 8.28 18.22 -10.32
C ASP A 180 9.51 17.48 -10.85
N GLN A 181 9.54 17.28 -12.16
CA GLN A 181 10.71 16.81 -12.89
C GLN A 181 11.09 17.91 -13.88
N GLY A 182 11.47 19.08 -13.35
CA GLY A 182 11.39 20.30 -14.15
C GLY A 182 12.36 21.45 -13.88
N LYS A 183 13.45 21.32 -13.10
CA LYS A 183 14.56 22.31 -13.16
C LYS A 183 15.93 21.69 -12.87
N ARG A 184 16.52 20.99 -13.84
CA ARG A 184 17.97 20.97 -14.02
C ARG A 184 18.32 21.11 -15.50
N ALA A 185 18.20 22.33 -16.01
CA ALA A 185 19.05 22.77 -17.11
C ALA A 185 20.49 22.83 -16.57
N GLY A 186 21.25 21.74 -16.75
CA GLY A 186 22.69 21.80 -16.61
C GLY A 186 23.27 22.60 -17.77
N PRO A 187 24.28 23.46 -17.55
CA PRO A 187 24.94 24.15 -18.64
C PRO A 187 25.69 23.13 -19.50
N HIS A 188 25.53 23.21 -20.82
CA HIS A 188 26.51 22.67 -21.77
C HIS A 188 27.82 23.46 -21.61
N PRO A 189 28.91 22.77 -21.26
CA PRO A 189 30.11 22.82 -22.09
C PRO A 189 30.63 21.44 -22.50
#